data_AF-A0A8T2PDZ1-F1
#
_entry.id   AF-A0A8T2PDZ1-F1
#
_cell.length_a   1.000
_cell.length_b   1.000
_cell.length_c   1.000
_cell.angle_alpha   90.00
_cell.angle_beta   90.00
_cell.angle_gamma   90.00
#
_symmetry.space_group_name_H-M   'P 1'
#
loop_
_entity.id
_entity.type
_entity.pdbx_description
1 polymer ?
#
loop_
_entity_poly.entity_id
_entity_poly.type
_entity_poly.pdbx_seq_one_letter_code
_entity_poly.pdbx_strand_id
1 'polypeptide(L)'
;MSDTEGSFDDASCLSPQSPGSTSPTRKQNKETTITTDKKDPQGNTSVSGFEVLLQKQLKGKQMQKEMAEFIRESTLGEAWAQLKKSLADEAEVHLKFSSKLQSEVEKPLLTFRDNFKKDMKKFDHHITDLRKQLASRYAAVEKARKALADRQKDLEIKTQQLEIKLSNKTEEDIKKARRKSTQAGDDLMRCVDLYNQCQSKWFEEMVTSSLELERLEVERVEMIRQHLCQYTTLRHETDMFNQSTVEPVDQLLQNVDPAKDRELWVNEHKTGEIRPVDMEI
;
A
#
# COMPACT_ATOMS: atom_id res chain seq x y z
N MET A 1 24.44 -2.39 -22.55
CA MET A 1 23.63 -1.40 -23.29
C MET A 1 22.66 -0.84 -22.28
N SER A 2 22.70 0.40 -21.83
CA SER A 2 23.63 1.51 -21.99
C SER A 2 23.14 2.53 -20.96
N ASP A 3 24.05 3.00 -20.12
CA ASP A 3 23.86 4.13 -19.24
C ASP A 3 23.49 5.38 -20.03
N THR A 4 22.69 6.27 -19.46
CA THR A 4 22.76 7.69 -19.82
C THR A 4 22.40 8.53 -18.60
N GLU A 5 23.45 8.93 -17.89
CA GLU A 5 23.46 10.12 -17.04
C GLU A 5 23.13 11.35 -17.89
N GLY A 6 22.29 12.23 -17.35
CA GLY A 6 22.01 13.56 -17.89
C GLY A 6 22.36 14.60 -16.85
N SER A 7 23.66 14.90 -16.73
CA SER A 7 24.19 16.08 -16.06
C SER A 7 23.66 17.35 -16.75
N PHE A 8 23.22 18.33 -15.95
CA PHE A 8 22.91 19.68 -16.41
C PHE A 8 23.73 20.65 -15.57
N ASP A 9 24.91 21.00 -16.07
CA ASP A 9 25.68 22.14 -15.61
C ASP A 9 25.82 23.16 -16.74
N ASP A 10 25.61 24.41 -16.30
CA ASP A 10 26.18 25.66 -16.78
C ASP A 10 25.80 26.18 -18.18
N ALA A 11 25.00 27.24 -18.16
CA ALA A 11 25.08 28.31 -19.13
C ALA A 11 24.78 29.64 -18.43
N SER A 12 25.77 30.10 -17.65
CA SER A 12 26.03 31.52 -17.44
C SER A 12 25.98 32.29 -18.78
N CYS A 13 24.90 33.04 -19.02
CA CYS A 13 24.78 33.90 -20.19
C CYS A 13 24.53 35.35 -19.78
N LEU A 14 25.66 36.05 -19.66
CA LEU A 14 25.95 37.34 -20.26
C LEU A 14 24.93 38.48 -20.03
N SER A 15 25.34 39.37 -19.13
CA SER A 15 24.91 40.76 -19.01
C SER A 15 24.71 41.44 -20.38
N PRO A 16 23.60 42.17 -20.60
CA PRO A 16 23.50 43.08 -21.73
C PRO A 16 24.51 44.21 -21.56
N GLN A 17 25.51 44.25 -22.44
CA GLN A 17 26.43 45.37 -22.62
C GLN A 17 25.63 46.65 -22.93
N SER A 18 25.94 47.71 -22.19
CA SER A 18 25.49 49.07 -22.47
C SER A 18 26.01 49.53 -23.85
N PRO A 19 25.18 50.16 -24.72
CA PRO A 19 25.69 50.77 -25.92
C PRO A 19 26.44 52.07 -25.58
N GLY A 20 27.75 52.04 -25.87
CA GLY A 20 28.57 53.10 -26.45
C GLY A 20 28.22 54.56 -26.14
N SER A 21 29.10 55.18 -25.35
CA SER A 21 29.31 56.63 -25.31
C SER A 21 29.79 57.15 -26.68
N THR A 22 29.04 58.05 -27.29
CA THR A 22 29.53 58.92 -28.36
C THR A 22 29.44 60.37 -27.92
N SER A 23 30.59 60.98 -27.68
CA SER A 23 30.77 62.41 -27.39
C SER A 23 30.38 63.28 -28.59
N PRO A 24 29.50 64.29 -28.45
CA PRO A 24 29.34 65.34 -29.45
C PRO A 24 30.28 66.51 -29.17
N THR A 25 30.86 67.00 -30.26
CA THR A 25 31.78 68.12 -30.37
C THR A 25 31.18 69.44 -29.86
N ARG A 26 31.98 70.18 -29.08
CA ARG A 26 31.72 71.51 -28.53
C ARG A 26 31.43 72.53 -29.65
N LYS A 27 30.17 72.96 -29.80
CA LYS A 27 29.81 74.26 -30.40
C LYS A 27 29.23 75.16 -29.31
N GLN A 28 29.88 76.30 -29.12
CA GLN A 28 29.41 77.38 -28.26
C GLN A 28 28.12 77.97 -28.86
N ASN A 29 27.04 77.94 -28.09
CA ASN A 29 25.95 78.90 -28.24
C ASN A 29 25.54 79.33 -26.82
N LYS A 30 25.62 80.63 -26.57
CA LYS A 30 25.16 81.26 -25.33
C LYS A 30 23.63 81.29 -25.37
N GLU A 31 23.01 80.32 -24.71
CA GLU A 31 21.64 80.47 -24.20
C GLU A 31 21.71 80.46 -22.68
N THR A 32 21.02 81.42 -22.07
CA THR A 32 20.88 81.54 -20.63
C THR A 32 19.95 80.44 -20.14
N THR A 33 20.45 79.21 -20.00
CA THR A 33 19.69 78.10 -19.44
C THR A 33 19.68 78.23 -17.93
N ILE A 34 18.52 78.61 -17.40
CA ILE A 34 18.26 78.68 -15.96
C ILE A 34 18.15 77.23 -15.44
N THR A 35 19.17 76.73 -14.75
CA THR A 35 19.08 75.49 -13.97
C THR A 35 18.19 75.75 -12.76
N THR A 36 16.95 75.26 -12.83
CA THR A 36 16.03 75.26 -11.69
C THR A 36 15.95 73.85 -11.13
N ASP A 37 16.57 73.61 -9.97
CA ASP A 37 16.12 72.52 -9.10
C ASP A 37 14.72 72.90 -8.63
N LYS A 38 13.70 72.14 -9.03
CA LYS A 38 12.33 72.33 -8.56
C LYS A 38 12.32 72.07 -7.04
N LYS A 39 12.24 73.16 -6.27
CA LYS A 39 12.00 73.11 -4.82
C LYS A 39 10.56 72.69 -4.54
N ASP A 40 10.39 71.87 -3.51
CA ASP A 40 9.08 71.51 -2.97
C ASP A 40 8.31 72.74 -2.45
N PRO A 41 6.96 72.71 -2.42
CA PRO A 41 6.12 73.84 -2.01
C PRO A 41 6.35 74.34 -0.58
N GLN A 42 7.08 73.59 0.25
CA GLN A 42 7.38 73.88 1.65
C GLN A 42 8.86 74.20 1.94
N GLY A 43 9.70 74.33 0.91
CA GLY A 43 10.90 75.17 0.99
C GLY A 43 12.10 74.70 1.81
N ASN A 44 12.20 73.45 2.29
CA ASN A 44 13.32 73.07 3.18
C ASN A 44 14.32 72.00 2.70
N THR A 45 14.14 71.31 1.56
CA THR A 45 15.20 70.46 0.96
C THR A 45 14.91 70.20 -0.53
N SER A 46 15.91 70.22 -1.41
CA SER A 46 15.72 69.86 -2.83
C SER A 46 15.76 68.34 -2.99
N VAL A 47 14.62 67.72 -3.25
CA VAL A 47 14.53 66.27 -3.52
C VAL A 47 14.95 66.01 -4.97
N SER A 48 15.90 65.10 -5.18
CA SER A 48 16.35 64.76 -6.54
C SER A 48 15.28 64.00 -7.32
N GLY A 49 15.25 64.13 -8.65
CA GLY A 49 14.31 63.39 -9.49
C GLY A 49 14.43 61.86 -9.35
N PHE A 50 15.63 61.35 -9.02
CA PHE A 50 15.86 59.92 -8.74
C PHE A 50 15.19 59.48 -7.43
N GLU A 51 15.20 60.33 -6.41
CA GLU A 51 14.58 60.04 -5.12
C GLU A 51 13.06 59.96 -5.23
N VAL A 52 12.45 60.77 -6.10
CA VAL A 52 11.02 60.65 -6.45
C VAL A 52 10.70 59.30 -7.09
N LEU A 53 11.55 58.82 -8.00
CA LEU A 53 11.36 57.51 -8.64
C LEU A 53 11.54 56.36 -7.65
N LEU A 54 12.51 56.46 -6.74
CA LEU A 54 12.73 55.49 -5.66
C LEU A 54 11.53 55.43 -4.70
N GLN A 55 11.03 56.59 -4.26
CA GLN A 55 9.82 56.68 -3.44
C GLN A 55 8.60 56.09 -4.15
N LYS A 56 8.47 56.31 -5.46
CA LYS A 56 7.39 55.71 -6.25
C LYS A 56 7.49 54.18 -6.30
N GLN A 57 8.69 53.61 -6.39
CA GLN A 57 8.85 52.16 -6.35
C GLN A 57 8.58 51.56 -4.96
N LEU A 58 9.04 52.20 -3.90
CA LEU A 58 8.74 51.78 -2.53
C LEU A 58 7.24 51.84 -2.25
N LYS A 59 6.56 52.91 -2.68
CA LYS A 59 5.10 53.04 -2.59
C LYS A 59 4.38 51.97 -3.40
N GLY A 60 4.86 51.63 -4.60
CA GLY A 60 4.33 50.53 -5.40
C GLY A 60 4.43 49.18 -4.69
N LYS A 61 5.55 48.91 -4.01
CA LYS A 61 5.75 47.68 -3.22
C LYS A 61 4.87 47.63 -1.98
N GLN A 62 4.71 48.76 -1.28
CA GLN A 62 3.83 48.89 -0.12
C GLN A 62 2.36 48.65 -0.52
N MET A 63 1.91 49.25 -1.62
CA MET A 63 0.56 49.04 -2.14
C MET A 63 0.28 47.58 -2.50
N GLN A 64 1.25 46.86 -3.07
CA GLN A 64 1.12 45.42 -3.31
C GLN A 64 0.94 44.62 -2.01
N LYS A 65 1.63 45.02 -0.93
CA LYS A 65 1.52 44.37 0.38
C LYS A 65 0.16 44.64 1.01
N GLU A 66 -0.30 45.89 1.01
CA GLU A 66 -1.62 46.32 1.52
C GLU A 66 -2.75 45.62 0.75
N MET A 67 -2.66 45.51 -0.57
CA MET A 67 -3.63 44.73 -1.36
C MET A 67 -3.67 43.24 -0.98
N ALA A 68 -2.52 42.65 -0.67
CA ALA A 68 -2.43 41.25 -0.21
C ALA A 68 -2.89 41.05 1.25
N GLU A 69 -2.88 42.11 2.06
CA GLU A 69 -3.43 42.13 3.42
C GLU A 69 -4.94 42.39 3.41
N PHE A 70 -5.45 43.26 2.52
CA PHE A 70 -6.88 43.45 2.28
C PHE A 70 -7.57 42.18 1.77
N ILE A 71 -6.94 41.45 0.84
CA ILE A 71 -7.42 40.11 0.42
C ILE A 71 -7.36 39.10 1.58
N ARG A 72 -6.75 39.41 2.72
CA ARG A 72 -6.72 38.54 3.90
C ARG A 72 -7.80 38.88 4.92
N GLU A 73 -8.18 40.15 5.02
CA GLU A 73 -9.11 40.69 6.02
C GLU A 73 -10.53 40.97 5.48
N SER A 74 -10.72 40.86 4.17
CA SER A 74 -12.03 40.94 3.52
C SER A 74 -12.85 39.66 3.69
N THR A 75 -14.17 39.75 3.58
CA THR A 75 -15.07 38.58 3.60
C THR A 75 -14.75 37.61 2.46
N LEU A 76 -14.40 38.12 1.27
CA LEU A 76 -13.88 37.31 0.17
C LEU A 76 -12.52 36.66 0.53
N GLY A 77 -11.70 37.39 1.27
CA GLY A 77 -10.40 36.95 1.75
C GLY A 77 -10.45 35.79 2.74
N GLU A 78 -11.38 35.86 3.69
CA GLU A 78 -11.69 34.79 4.64
C GLU A 78 -12.16 33.52 3.91
N ALA A 79 -13.05 33.65 2.93
CA ALA A 79 -13.50 32.52 2.10
C ALA A 79 -12.33 31.87 1.33
N TRP A 80 -11.44 32.67 0.75
CA TRP A 80 -10.23 32.18 0.08
C TRP A 80 -9.23 31.52 1.05
N ALA A 81 -9.07 32.07 2.26
CA ALA A 81 -8.25 31.46 3.29
C ALA A 81 -8.79 30.09 3.72
N GLN A 82 -10.11 29.97 3.90
CA GLN A 82 -10.76 28.71 4.24
C GLN A 82 -10.69 27.69 3.12
N LEU A 83 -10.78 28.10 1.85
CA LEU A 83 -10.56 27.20 0.72
C LEU A 83 -9.15 26.58 0.76
N LYS A 84 -8.11 27.39 1.02
CA LYS A 84 -6.75 26.83 1.16
C LYS A 84 -6.62 25.89 2.36
N LYS A 85 -7.35 26.17 3.44
CA LYS A 85 -7.41 25.30 4.61
C LYS A 85 -8.12 23.98 4.31
N SER A 86 -9.21 23.98 3.54
CA SER A 86 -9.93 22.75 3.19
C SER A 86 -9.03 21.75 2.48
N LEU A 87 -8.09 22.20 1.63
CA LEU A 87 -7.07 21.33 1.02
C LEU A 87 -6.18 20.62 2.07
N ALA A 88 -5.87 21.29 3.17
CA ALA A 88 -5.12 20.67 4.28
C ALA A 88 -6.00 19.66 5.05
N ASP A 89 -7.28 19.99 5.24
CA ASP A 89 -8.26 19.09 5.86
C ASP A 89 -8.50 17.83 4.98
N GLU A 90 -8.61 17.98 3.66
CA GLU A 90 -8.67 16.88 2.68
C GLU A 90 -7.41 15.99 2.77
N ALA A 91 -6.23 16.60 2.85
CA ALA A 91 -4.97 15.86 3.02
C ALA A 91 -4.96 15.05 4.33
N GLU A 92 -5.48 15.61 5.43
CA GLU A 92 -5.61 14.90 6.71
C GLU A 92 -6.60 13.72 6.63
N VAL A 93 -7.74 13.90 5.94
CA VAL A 93 -8.71 12.83 5.67
C VAL A 93 -8.03 11.66 4.95
N HIS A 94 -7.29 11.95 3.88
CA HIS A 94 -6.58 10.91 3.12
C HIS A 94 -5.43 10.26 3.90
N LEU A 95 -4.72 11.00 4.75
CA LEU A 95 -3.69 10.44 5.63
C LEU A 95 -4.27 9.49 6.69
N LYS A 96 -5.43 9.83 7.26
CA LYS A 96 -6.16 8.95 8.17
C LYS A 96 -6.65 7.70 7.45
N PHE A 97 -7.17 7.86 6.23
CA PHE A 97 -7.58 6.72 5.40
C PHE A 97 -6.41 5.77 5.12
N SER A 98 -5.24 6.27 4.71
CA SER A 98 -4.07 5.40 4.46
C SER A 98 -3.62 4.67 5.72
N SER A 99 -3.66 5.33 6.87
CA SER A 99 -3.32 4.72 8.16
C SER A 99 -4.29 3.59 8.53
N LYS A 100 -5.61 3.81 8.35
CA LYS A 100 -6.63 2.77 8.56
C LYS A 100 -6.49 1.62 7.57
N LEU A 101 -6.23 1.89 6.29
CA LEU A 101 -5.97 0.85 5.29
C LEU A 101 -4.82 -0.06 5.73
N GLN A 102 -3.72 0.53 6.20
CA GLN A 102 -2.57 -0.24 6.66
C GLN A 102 -2.93 -1.12 7.86
N SER A 103 -3.60 -0.56 8.88
CA SER A 103 -3.87 -1.29 10.13
C SER A 103 -5.04 -2.27 10.05
N GLU A 104 -6.07 -1.95 9.28
CA GLU A 104 -7.34 -2.70 9.25
C GLU A 104 -7.49 -3.60 8.02
N VAL A 105 -6.68 -3.42 6.97
CA VAL A 105 -6.77 -4.23 5.74
C VAL A 105 -5.43 -4.90 5.43
N GLU A 106 -4.37 -4.13 5.22
CA GLU A 106 -3.08 -4.66 4.78
C GLU A 106 -2.46 -5.59 5.82
N LYS A 107 -2.30 -5.12 7.06
CA LYS A 107 -1.64 -5.88 8.12
C LYS A 107 -2.38 -7.18 8.44
N PRO A 108 -3.71 -7.21 8.64
CA PRO A 108 -4.43 -8.47 8.86
C PRO A 108 -4.27 -9.46 7.72
N LEU A 109 -4.32 -9.01 6.46
CA LEU A 109 -4.10 -9.87 5.29
C LEU A 109 -2.68 -10.44 5.26
N LEU A 110 -1.68 -9.63 5.60
CA LEU A 110 -0.27 -10.04 5.59
C LEU A 110 0.05 -11.04 6.70
N THR A 111 -0.48 -10.81 7.91
CA THR A 111 -0.18 -11.64 9.09
C THR A 111 -1.11 -12.84 9.25
N PHE A 112 -2.06 -13.01 8.32
CA PHE A 112 -3.03 -14.11 8.39
C PHE A 112 -2.30 -15.45 8.25
N ARG A 113 -2.30 -16.21 9.35
CA ARG A 113 -1.66 -17.52 9.46
C ARG A 113 -0.16 -17.50 9.13
N ASP A 114 0.61 -16.66 9.82
CA ASP A 114 2.08 -16.61 9.70
C ASP A 114 2.79 -17.98 9.80
N ASN A 115 2.22 -18.92 10.55
CA ASN A 115 2.75 -20.28 10.71
C ASN A 115 2.25 -21.30 9.66
N PHE A 116 1.46 -20.88 8.68
CA PHE A 116 0.76 -21.76 7.73
C PHE A 116 1.69 -22.77 7.06
N LYS A 117 2.85 -22.31 6.57
CA LYS A 117 3.85 -23.17 5.92
C LYS A 117 4.36 -24.27 6.86
N LYS A 118 4.54 -23.97 8.14
CA LYS A 118 4.99 -24.94 9.14
C LYS A 118 3.90 -25.96 9.42
N ASP A 119 2.66 -25.53 9.53
CA ASP A 119 1.53 -26.41 9.80
C ASP A 119 1.20 -27.32 8.60
N MET A 120 1.27 -26.81 7.37
CA MET A 120 1.13 -27.63 6.16
C MET A 120 2.18 -28.74 6.06
N LYS A 121 3.42 -28.46 6.46
CA LYS A 121 4.47 -29.49 6.55
C LYS A 121 4.16 -30.57 7.58
N LYS A 122 3.49 -30.23 8.68
CA LYS A 122 3.08 -31.24 9.69
C LYS A 122 2.03 -32.18 9.11
N PHE A 123 1.03 -31.66 8.40
CA PHE A 123 0.02 -32.48 7.71
C PHE A 123 0.67 -33.41 6.69
N ASP A 124 1.54 -32.87 5.83
CA ASP A 124 2.25 -33.65 4.82
C ASP A 124 3.10 -34.77 5.43
N HIS A 125 3.85 -34.46 6.48
CA HIS A 125 4.68 -35.43 7.18
C HIS A 125 3.84 -36.55 7.82
N HIS A 126 2.76 -36.19 8.50
CA HIS A 126 1.84 -37.15 9.15
C HIS A 126 1.26 -38.15 8.15
N ILE A 127 0.69 -37.67 7.03
CA ILE A 127 0.12 -38.53 5.99
C ILE A 127 1.21 -39.37 5.31
N THR A 128 2.38 -38.80 5.06
CA THR A 128 3.52 -39.50 4.47
C THR A 128 3.97 -40.67 5.36
N ASP A 129 4.03 -40.47 6.68
CA ASP A 129 4.46 -41.51 7.60
C ASP A 129 3.43 -42.64 7.73
N LEU A 130 2.13 -42.33 7.69
CA LEU A 130 1.07 -43.34 7.59
C LEU A 130 1.18 -44.16 6.30
N ARG A 131 1.48 -43.52 5.17
CA ARG A 131 1.72 -44.22 3.89
C ARG A 131 2.94 -45.14 3.95
N LYS A 132 4.04 -44.71 4.57
CA LYS A 132 5.23 -45.56 4.77
C LYS A 132 4.91 -46.78 5.62
N GLN A 133 4.13 -46.61 6.71
CA GLN A 133 3.68 -47.72 7.54
C GLN A 133 2.81 -48.70 6.73
N LEU A 134 1.88 -48.19 5.93
CA LEU A 134 1.05 -49.01 5.05
C LEU A 134 1.87 -49.82 4.04
N ALA A 135 2.85 -49.19 3.38
CA ALA A 135 3.76 -49.87 2.45
C ALA A 135 4.58 -50.97 3.14
N SER A 136 5.05 -50.73 4.37
CA SER A 136 5.75 -51.74 5.18
C SER A 136 4.85 -52.93 5.52
N ARG A 137 3.58 -52.68 5.91
CA ARG A 137 2.60 -53.76 6.15
C ARG A 137 2.30 -54.56 4.88
N TYR A 138 2.18 -53.90 3.74
CA TYR A 138 1.99 -54.55 2.45
C TYR A 138 3.16 -55.50 2.12
N ALA A 139 4.40 -55.05 2.29
CA ALA A 139 5.58 -55.89 2.10
C ALA A 139 5.59 -57.12 3.04
N ALA A 140 5.12 -56.97 4.28
CA ALA A 140 5.00 -58.08 5.23
C ALA A 140 3.93 -59.10 4.79
N VAL A 141 2.80 -58.66 4.25
CA VAL A 141 1.76 -59.52 3.65
C VAL A 141 2.35 -60.32 2.49
N GLU A 142 3.05 -59.67 1.57
CA GLU A 142 3.63 -60.35 0.39
C GLU A 142 4.70 -61.37 0.80
N LYS A 143 5.51 -61.06 1.81
CA LYS A 143 6.46 -62.02 2.38
C LYS A 143 5.76 -63.22 3.01
N ALA A 144 4.69 -63.01 3.77
CA ALA A 144 3.91 -64.09 4.39
C ALA A 144 3.19 -64.94 3.33
N ARG A 145 2.65 -64.32 2.27
CA ARG A 145 2.03 -64.99 1.13
C ARG A 145 3.02 -65.92 0.43
N LYS A 146 4.23 -65.43 0.15
CA LYS A 146 5.31 -66.26 -0.41
C LYS A 146 5.69 -67.41 0.51
N ALA A 147 5.85 -67.15 1.81
CA ALA A 147 6.18 -68.19 2.78
C ALA A 147 5.11 -69.29 2.85
N LEU A 148 3.82 -68.92 2.81
CA LEU A 148 2.71 -69.88 2.77
C LEU A 148 2.78 -70.74 1.50
N ALA A 149 2.96 -70.13 0.33
CA ALA A 149 3.08 -70.85 -0.94
C ALA A 149 4.25 -71.85 -0.92
N ASP A 150 5.41 -71.45 -0.40
CA ASP A 150 6.58 -72.33 -0.26
C ASP A 150 6.29 -73.51 0.70
N ARG A 151 5.54 -73.29 1.80
CA ARG A 151 5.16 -74.35 2.74
C ARG A 151 4.07 -75.28 2.22
N GLN A 152 3.14 -74.77 1.42
CA GLN A 152 2.14 -75.59 0.73
C GLN A 152 2.81 -76.52 -0.29
N LYS A 153 3.80 -76.02 -1.03
CA LYS A 153 4.60 -76.83 -1.96
C LYS A 153 5.43 -77.92 -1.25
N ASP A 154 6.07 -77.59 -0.12
CA ASP A 154 6.80 -78.59 0.69
C ASP A 154 5.87 -79.70 1.20
N LEU A 155 4.66 -79.33 1.67
CA LEU A 155 3.65 -80.29 2.10
C LEU A 155 3.22 -81.21 0.95
N GLU A 156 2.94 -80.65 -0.23
CA GLU A 156 2.55 -81.40 -1.42
C GLU A 156 3.62 -82.41 -1.86
N ILE A 157 4.89 -82.00 -1.92
CA ILE A 157 6.02 -82.87 -2.28
C ILE A 157 6.14 -84.04 -1.27
N LYS A 158 6.00 -83.76 0.03
CA LYS A 158 6.07 -84.79 1.07
C LYS A 158 4.90 -85.75 1.01
N THR A 159 3.70 -85.25 0.67
CA THR A 159 2.53 -86.10 0.43
C THR A 159 2.74 -87.03 -0.76
N GLN A 160 3.28 -86.53 -1.87
CA GLN A 160 3.66 -87.37 -3.02
C GLN A 160 4.72 -88.42 -2.67
N GLN A 161 5.68 -88.08 -1.79
CA GLN A 161 6.68 -89.05 -1.31
C GLN A 161 6.09 -90.23 -0.54
N LEU A 162 4.98 -90.04 0.17
CA LEU A 162 4.27 -91.11 0.87
C LEU A 162 3.68 -92.14 -0.11
N GLU A 163 3.21 -91.70 -1.28
CA GLU A 163 2.66 -92.56 -2.33
C GLU A 163 3.75 -93.46 -2.95
N ILE A 164 5.01 -92.99 -2.97
CA ILE A 164 6.15 -93.74 -3.51
C ILE A 164 6.72 -94.72 -2.47
N LYS A 165 6.83 -94.30 -1.19
CA LYS A 165 7.42 -95.12 -0.13
C LYS A 165 6.79 -94.86 1.23
N LEU A 166 5.95 -95.80 1.66
CA LEU A 166 5.29 -95.76 2.96
C LEU A 166 6.27 -96.07 4.10
N SER A 167 6.44 -95.12 5.02
CA SER A 167 7.29 -95.27 6.20
C SER A 167 6.80 -94.36 7.31
N ASN A 168 6.92 -94.80 8.57
CA ASN A 168 6.60 -93.99 9.75
C ASN A 168 7.34 -92.65 9.76
N LYS A 169 8.55 -92.58 9.17
CA LYS A 169 9.31 -91.33 9.04
C LYS A 169 8.62 -90.35 8.08
N THR A 170 8.11 -90.83 6.95
CA THR A 170 7.41 -90.01 5.95
C THR A 170 6.11 -89.45 6.52
N GLU A 171 5.38 -90.22 7.32
CA GLU A 171 4.17 -89.75 8.02
C GLU A 171 4.46 -88.62 9.02
N GLU A 172 5.50 -88.75 9.84
CA GLU A 172 5.89 -87.70 10.78
C GLU A 172 6.36 -86.42 10.08
N ASP A 173 7.09 -86.56 8.96
CA ASP A 173 7.51 -85.42 8.14
C ASP A 173 6.33 -84.68 7.50
N ILE A 174 5.25 -85.39 7.12
CA ILE A 174 4.00 -84.80 6.64
C ILE A 174 3.28 -84.08 7.77
N LYS A 175 3.13 -84.68 8.95
CA LYS A 175 2.52 -84.02 10.11
C LYS A 175 3.25 -82.70 10.44
N LYS A 176 4.58 -82.72 10.40
CA LYS A 176 5.42 -81.54 10.62
C LYS A 176 5.24 -80.48 9.53
N ALA A 177 5.21 -80.88 8.26
CA ALA A 177 4.98 -79.95 7.15
C ALA A 177 3.58 -79.33 7.20
N ARG A 178 2.56 -80.12 7.54
CA ARG A 178 1.18 -79.65 7.72
C ARG A 178 1.10 -78.58 8.81
N ARG A 179 1.66 -78.85 10.00
CA ARG A 179 1.74 -77.86 11.10
C ARG A 179 2.41 -76.57 10.66
N LYS A 180 3.52 -76.67 9.92
CA LYS A 180 4.24 -75.50 9.38
C LYS A 180 3.43 -74.71 8.34
N SER A 181 2.64 -75.40 7.51
CA SER A 181 1.75 -74.76 6.54
C SER A 181 0.59 -74.05 7.22
N THR A 182 -0.03 -74.68 8.23
CA THR A 182 -1.08 -74.04 9.04
C THR A 182 -0.55 -72.79 9.74
N GLN A 183 0.61 -72.88 10.40
CA GLN A 183 1.24 -71.72 11.04
C GLN A 183 1.54 -70.58 10.05
N ALA A 184 1.99 -70.89 8.83
CA ALA A 184 2.22 -69.88 7.80
C ALA A 184 0.90 -69.22 7.34
N GLY A 185 -0.22 -69.95 7.37
CA GLY A 185 -1.56 -69.43 7.13
C GLY A 185 -2.01 -68.47 8.22
N ASP A 186 -1.84 -68.85 9.49
CA ASP A 186 -2.13 -67.98 10.65
C ASP A 186 -1.27 -66.71 10.62
N ASP A 187 0.00 -66.85 10.22
CA ASP A 187 0.92 -65.74 10.08
C ASP A 187 0.51 -64.77 8.96
N LEU A 188 0.02 -65.29 7.83
CA LEU A 188 -0.54 -64.49 6.74
C LEU A 188 -1.80 -63.75 7.20
N MET A 189 -2.72 -64.45 7.88
CA MET A 189 -3.96 -63.85 8.40
C MET A 189 -3.63 -62.67 9.31
N ARG A 190 -2.72 -62.85 10.27
CA ARG A 190 -2.24 -61.78 11.15
C ARG A 190 -1.59 -60.62 10.39
N CYS A 191 -0.80 -60.89 9.35
CA CYS A 191 -0.20 -59.84 8.53
C CYS A 191 -1.27 -59.03 7.76
N VAL A 192 -2.30 -59.69 7.23
CA VAL A 192 -3.43 -59.05 6.54
C VAL A 192 -4.25 -58.20 7.51
N ASP A 193 -4.53 -58.69 8.71
CA ASP A 193 -5.26 -57.92 9.74
C ASP A 193 -4.52 -56.61 10.09
N LEU A 194 -3.20 -56.69 10.31
CA LEU A 194 -2.38 -55.51 10.60
C LEU A 194 -2.30 -54.55 9.41
N TYR A 195 -2.28 -55.06 8.17
CA TYR A 195 -2.37 -54.23 6.97
C TYR A 195 -3.69 -53.48 6.93
N ASN A 196 -4.82 -54.18 7.11
CA ASN A 196 -6.15 -53.58 7.08
C ASN A 196 -6.32 -52.54 8.19
N GLN A 197 -5.82 -52.80 9.41
CA GLN A 197 -5.82 -51.81 10.50
C GLN A 197 -5.02 -50.54 10.14
N CYS A 198 -3.81 -50.69 9.60
CA CYS A 198 -3.01 -49.55 9.14
C CYS A 198 -3.69 -48.82 7.98
N GLN A 199 -4.35 -49.54 7.07
CA GLN A 199 -5.09 -48.96 5.95
C GLN A 199 -6.28 -48.13 6.43
N SER A 200 -7.11 -48.66 7.33
CA SER A 200 -8.25 -47.94 7.92
C SER A 200 -7.79 -46.67 8.64
N LYS A 201 -6.71 -46.77 9.44
CA LYS A 201 -6.14 -45.59 10.10
C LYS A 201 -5.67 -44.54 9.09
N TRP A 202 -4.94 -44.96 8.06
CA TRP A 202 -4.51 -44.03 7.00
C TRP A 202 -5.71 -43.40 6.28
N PHE A 203 -6.75 -44.18 6.00
CA PHE A 203 -7.96 -43.71 5.35
C PHE A 203 -8.69 -42.65 6.18
N GLU A 204 -8.98 -42.94 7.46
CA GLU A 204 -9.65 -42.00 8.36
C GLU A 204 -8.88 -40.69 8.49
N GLU A 205 -7.57 -40.75 8.73
CA GLU A 205 -6.70 -39.58 8.84
C GLU A 205 -6.60 -38.78 7.53
N MET A 206 -6.64 -39.46 6.37
CA MET A 206 -6.67 -38.81 5.07
C MET A 206 -7.99 -38.05 4.86
N VAL A 207 -9.11 -38.66 5.21
CA VAL A 207 -10.45 -38.04 5.11
C VAL A 207 -10.53 -36.81 6.01
N THR A 208 -10.18 -36.95 7.29
CA THR A 208 -10.27 -35.85 8.26
C THR A 208 -9.32 -34.71 7.92
N SER A 209 -8.07 -35.01 7.54
CA SER A 209 -7.11 -33.97 7.13
C SER A 209 -7.57 -33.24 5.86
N SER A 210 -8.21 -33.93 4.91
CA SER A 210 -8.72 -33.30 3.69
C SER A 210 -9.90 -32.38 3.95
N LEU A 211 -10.84 -32.79 4.81
CA LEU A 211 -11.95 -31.93 5.25
C LEU A 211 -11.45 -30.71 6.03
N GLU A 212 -10.40 -30.87 6.83
CA GLU A 212 -9.77 -29.74 7.49
C GLU A 212 -9.14 -28.77 6.48
N LEU A 213 -8.42 -29.27 5.46
CA LEU A 213 -7.89 -28.41 4.39
C LEU A 213 -9.00 -27.66 3.63
N GLU A 214 -10.13 -28.31 3.38
CA GLU A 214 -11.32 -27.66 2.80
C GLU A 214 -11.84 -26.54 3.70
N ARG A 215 -12.02 -26.80 5.00
CA ARG A 215 -12.43 -25.79 5.99
C ARG A 215 -11.49 -24.59 6.01
N LEU A 216 -10.18 -24.84 5.97
CA LEU A 216 -9.16 -23.80 5.97
C LEU A 216 -9.19 -22.94 4.69
N GLU A 217 -9.55 -23.52 3.55
CA GLU A 217 -9.73 -22.75 2.32
C GLU A 217 -10.98 -21.87 2.37
N VAL A 218 -12.09 -22.39 2.91
CA VAL A 218 -13.30 -21.58 3.15
C VAL A 218 -12.99 -20.40 4.08
N GLU A 219 -12.28 -20.65 5.19
CA GLU A 219 -11.85 -19.61 6.13
C GLU A 219 -10.96 -18.55 5.45
N ARG A 220 -10.04 -18.97 4.58
CA ARG A 220 -9.17 -18.05 3.82
C ARG A 220 -9.98 -17.13 2.91
N VAL A 221 -10.92 -17.70 2.15
CA VAL A 221 -11.78 -16.92 1.24
C VAL A 221 -12.66 -15.95 2.03
N GLU A 222 -13.24 -16.40 3.14
CA GLU A 222 -14.10 -15.58 3.98
C GLU A 222 -13.32 -14.43 4.64
N MET A 223 -12.12 -14.69 5.14
CA MET A 223 -11.24 -13.66 5.70
C MET A 223 -10.89 -12.60 4.65
N ILE A 224 -10.52 -13.00 3.43
CA ILE A 224 -10.24 -12.06 2.34
C ILE A 224 -11.48 -11.24 2.01
N ARG A 225 -12.64 -11.90 1.86
CA ARG A 225 -13.91 -11.24 1.58
C ARG A 225 -14.23 -10.18 2.64
N GLN A 226 -14.08 -10.52 3.92
CA GLN A 226 -14.31 -9.62 5.03
C GLN A 226 -13.42 -8.37 4.95
N HIS A 227 -12.12 -8.52 4.70
CA HIS A 227 -11.20 -7.39 4.64
C HIS A 227 -11.37 -6.55 3.36
N LEU A 228 -11.82 -7.15 2.25
CA LEU A 228 -12.25 -6.39 1.07
C LEU A 228 -13.53 -5.61 1.32
N CYS A 229 -14.49 -6.15 2.07
CA CYS A 229 -15.64 -5.39 2.56
C CYS A 229 -15.20 -4.23 3.46
N GLN A 230 -14.27 -4.46 4.39
CA GLN A 230 -13.70 -3.40 5.23
C GLN A 230 -13.05 -2.30 4.38
N TYR A 231 -12.26 -2.66 3.36
CA TYR A 231 -11.72 -1.70 2.40
C TYR A 231 -12.83 -0.85 1.77
N THR A 232 -13.91 -1.47 1.27
CA THR A 232 -15.01 -0.72 0.67
C THR A 232 -15.69 0.19 1.69
N THR A 233 -15.92 -0.24 2.92
CA THR A 233 -16.48 0.59 3.98
C THR A 233 -15.60 1.82 4.25
N LEU A 234 -14.30 1.61 4.46
CA LEU A 234 -13.35 2.70 4.67
C LEU A 234 -13.31 3.68 3.51
N ARG A 235 -13.44 3.19 2.27
CA ARG A 235 -13.56 4.04 1.07
C ARG A 235 -14.80 4.92 1.12
N HIS A 236 -15.98 4.35 1.35
CA HIS A 236 -17.22 5.12 1.43
C HIS A 236 -17.18 6.17 2.56
N GLU A 237 -16.71 5.78 3.75
CA GLU A 237 -16.56 6.72 4.88
C GLU A 237 -15.60 7.86 4.55
N THR A 238 -14.46 7.55 3.93
CA THR A 238 -13.45 8.55 3.54
C THR A 238 -14.01 9.52 2.52
N ASP A 239 -14.73 9.03 1.51
CA ASP A 239 -15.36 9.88 0.50
C ASP A 239 -16.40 10.82 1.14
N MET A 240 -17.18 10.34 2.13
CA MET A 240 -18.09 11.19 2.92
C MET A 240 -17.36 12.25 3.74
N PHE A 241 -16.28 11.89 4.44
CA PHE A 241 -15.48 12.87 5.18
C PHE A 241 -14.85 13.90 4.25
N ASN A 242 -14.31 13.48 3.11
CA ASN A 242 -13.72 14.37 2.13
C ASN A 242 -14.76 15.34 1.58
N GLN A 243 -15.97 14.86 1.27
CA GLN A 243 -17.08 15.72 0.85
C GLN A 243 -17.44 16.77 1.91
N SER A 244 -17.40 16.45 3.21
CA SER A 244 -17.73 17.41 4.27
C SER A 244 -16.71 18.55 4.43
N THR A 245 -15.49 18.42 3.89
CA THR A 245 -14.42 19.43 4.04
C THR A 245 -14.74 20.75 3.33
N VAL A 246 -15.66 20.75 2.36
CA VAL A 246 -16.05 21.95 1.61
C VAL A 246 -17.18 22.73 2.29
N GLU A 247 -17.91 22.14 3.23
CA GLU A 247 -19.04 22.81 3.91
C GLU A 247 -18.66 24.15 4.58
N PRO A 248 -17.51 24.28 5.26
CA PRO A 248 -17.08 25.57 5.81
C PRO A 248 -16.76 26.60 4.72
N VAL A 249 -16.30 26.16 3.55
CA VAL A 249 -16.04 27.05 2.39
C VAL A 249 -17.36 27.59 1.87
N ASP A 250 -18.35 26.72 1.67
CA ASP A 250 -19.70 27.12 1.22
C ASP A 250 -20.35 28.13 2.19
N GLN A 251 -20.20 27.90 3.50
CA GLN A 251 -20.71 28.82 4.52
C GLN A 251 -20.08 30.21 4.42
N LEU A 252 -18.76 30.30 4.22
CA LEU A 252 -18.09 31.61 4.08
C LEU A 252 -18.40 32.27 2.73
N LEU A 253 -18.52 31.50 1.65
CA LEU A 253 -18.92 32.02 0.34
C LEU A 253 -20.32 32.67 0.38
N GLN A 254 -21.25 32.11 1.16
CA GLN A 254 -22.57 32.71 1.37
C GLN A 254 -22.52 34.04 2.15
N ASN A 255 -21.45 34.26 2.93
CA ASN A 255 -21.26 35.47 3.73
C ASN A 255 -20.42 36.54 3.03
N VAL A 256 -19.97 36.32 1.80
CA VAL A 256 -19.19 37.30 1.03
C VAL A 256 -20.08 38.51 0.71
N ASP A 257 -19.67 39.69 1.16
CA ASP A 257 -20.39 40.95 0.96
C ASP A 257 -19.49 41.98 0.27
N PRO A 258 -19.69 42.21 -1.05
CA PRO A 258 -18.91 43.20 -1.79
C PRO A 258 -19.07 44.64 -1.28
N ALA A 259 -20.20 44.99 -0.67
CA ALA A 259 -20.41 46.33 -0.13
C ALA A 259 -19.58 46.55 1.13
N LYS A 260 -19.58 45.57 2.03
CA LYS A 260 -18.75 45.58 3.24
C LYS A 260 -17.26 45.57 2.90
N ASP A 261 -16.83 44.71 1.98
CA ASP A 261 -15.43 44.67 1.54
C ASP A 261 -14.99 46.00 0.91
N ARG A 262 -15.83 46.61 0.05
CA ARG A 262 -15.56 47.94 -0.52
C ARG A 262 -15.45 49.01 0.58
N GLU A 263 -16.36 48.99 1.56
CA GLU A 263 -16.35 49.94 2.67
C GLU A 263 -15.07 49.83 3.50
N LEU A 264 -14.65 48.61 3.84
CA LEU A 264 -13.38 48.35 4.52
C LEU A 264 -12.20 48.92 3.72
N TRP A 265 -12.15 48.63 2.41
CA TRP A 265 -11.07 49.11 1.55
C TRP A 265 -11.01 50.64 1.48
N VAL A 266 -12.14 51.29 1.22
CA VAL A 266 -12.22 52.76 1.07
C VAL A 266 -11.90 53.44 2.40
N ASN A 267 -12.37 52.90 3.53
CA ASN A 267 -12.09 53.50 4.84
C ASN A 267 -10.59 53.51 5.17
N GLU A 268 -9.87 52.47 4.78
CA GLU A 268 -8.42 52.36 4.99
C GLU A 268 -7.61 53.16 3.96
N HIS A 269 -8.07 53.25 2.71
CA HIS A 269 -7.27 53.78 1.59
C HIS A 269 -7.77 55.12 1.00
N LYS A 270 -8.81 55.75 1.57
CA LYS A 270 -9.35 57.03 1.05
C LYS A 270 -8.30 58.14 1.05
N THR A 271 -8.32 58.95 -0.01
CA THR A 271 -7.40 60.10 -0.18
C THR A 271 -8.03 61.46 0.16
N GLY A 272 -9.29 61.47 0.58
CA GLY A 272 -10.06 62.67 0.91
C GLY A 272 -11.55 62.50 0.64
N GLU A 273 -12.38 63.26 1.37
CA GLU A 273 -13.85 63.20 1.28
C GLU A 273 -14.46 64.47 0.68
N ILE A 274 -13.66 65.52 0.53
CA ILE A 274 -14.08 66.83 0.04
C ILE A 274 -14.01 66.84 -1.49
N ARG A 275 -15.13 67.16 -2.14
CA ARG A 275 -15.16 67.38 -3.59
C ARG A 275 -14.58 68.75 -3.93
N PRO A 276 -13.82 68.89 -5.03
CA PRO A 276 -13.38 70.20 -5.51
C PRO A 276 -14.55 71.17 -5.72
N VAL A 277 -14.31 72.45 -5.48
CA VAL A 277 -15.27 73.54 -5.71
C VAL A 277 -14.68 74.59 -6.66
N ASP A 278 -15.55 75.28 -7.37
CA ASP A 278 -15.16 76.35 -8.29
C ASP A 278 -14.59 77.55 -7.53
N MET A 279 -13.64 78.25 -8.15
CA MET A 279 -13.02 79.45 -7.59
C MET A 279 -13.93 80.66 -7.87
N GLU A 280 -14.26 81.43 -6.84
CA GLU A 280 -15.02 82.67 -6.99
C GLU A 280 -14.15 83.74 -7.70
N ILE A 281 -14.77 84.47 -8.65
CA ILE A 281 -14.16 85.57 -9.42
C ILE A 281 -14.56 86.91 -8.82
#